data_AF-A0A132NBP3-F1
#
_entry.id   AF-A0A132NBP3-F1
#
_cell.length_a   1.000
_cell.length_b   1.000
_cell.length_c   1.000
_cell.angle_alpha   90.00
_cell.angle_beta   90.00
_cell.angle_gamma   90.00
#
_symmetry.space_group_name_H-M   'P 1'
#
loop_
_entity.id
_entity.type
_entity.pdbx_description
1 polymer ?
#
loop_
_entity_poly.entity_id
_entity_poly.type
_entity_poly.pdbx_seq_one_letter_code
_entity_poly.pdbx_strand_id
1 'polypeptide(L)'
;MAYAITADDLAFHYSARLREYGIDYKGGGSFQEIEYCPWCGKKLPPPLTEEWYDRVRELGFENPWLVEDDDLPEELRTDRWWKQAGL
;
A
#
# COMPACT_ATOMS: atom_id res chain seq x y z
N MET A 1 -29.26 -14.61 -8.77
CA MET A 1 -28.09 -14.72 -7.88
C MET A 1 -28.04 -13.49 -6.98
N ALA A 2 -28.82 -13.47 -5.90
CA ALA A 2 -28.96 -12.28 -5.04
C ALA A 2 -27.84 -12.12 -3.99
N TYR A 3 -26.82 -12.99 -4.02
CA TYR A 3 -25.80 -13.11 -2.97
C TYR A 3 -24.37 -13.27 -3.53
N ALA A 4 -24.18 -13.01 -4.84
CA ALA A 4 -22.84 -13.07 -5.43
C ALA A 4 -22.11 -11.75 -5.09
N ILE A 5 -20.96 -11.87 -4.43
CA ILE A 5 -20.04 -10.75 -4.18
C ILE A 5 -19.22 -10.57 -5.45
N THR A 6 -19.27 -9.39 -6.05
CA THR A 6 -18.42 -8.99 -7.17
C THR A 6 -17.09 -8.46 -6.66
N ALA A 7 -16.09 -8.32 -7.54
CA ALA A 7 -14.79 -7.78 -7.15
C ALA A 7 -14.92 -6.37 -6.53
N ASP A 8 -15.84 -5.55 -7.05
CA ASP A 8 -16.09 -4.18 -6.58
C ASP A 8 -16.83 -4.13 -5.22
N ASP A 9 -17.45 -5.24 -4.79
CA ASP A 9 -18.10 -5.33 -3.48
C ASP A 9 -17.09 -5.59 -2.34
N LEU A 10 -15.84 -5.94 -2.70
CA LEU A 10 -14.84 -6.42 -1.76
C LEU A 10 -13.90 -5.28 -1.38
N ALA A 11 -14.14 -4.70 -0.22
CA ALA A 11 -13.37 -3.55 0.29
C ALA A 11 -11.92 -3.90 0.71
N PHE A 12 -11.43 -5.11 0.46
CA PHE A 12 -10.08 -5.52 0.84
C PHE A 12 -9.09 -5.09 -0.25
N HIS A 13 -8.06 -4.35 0.14
CA HIS A 13 -7.05 -3.80 -0.75
C HIS A 13 -5.64 -4.25 -0.32
N TYR A 14 -4.77 -4.47 -1.31
CA TYR A 14 -3.36 -4.70 -1.10
C TYR A 14 -2.53 -3.69 -1.90
N SER A 15 -1.80 -2.83 -1.20
CA SER A 15 -0.85 -1.90 -1.81
C SER A 15 0.49 -2.61 -2.00
N ALA A 16 0.78 -3.05 -3.22
CA ALA A 16 2.06 -3.69 -3.52
C ALA A 16 3.25 -2.75 -3.33
N ARG A 17 3.07 -1.45 -3.61
CA ARG A 17 4.08 -0.40 -3.46
C ARG A 17 4.59 -0.28 -2.02
N LEU A 18 3.67 -0.35 -1.05
CA LEU A 18 3.93 -0.13 0.38
C LEU A 18 3.87 -1.41 1.22
N ARG A 19 3.55 -2.55 0.62
CA ARG A 19 3.31 -3.83 1.32
C ARG A 19 2.27 -3.71 2.44
N GLU A 20 1.19 -3.01 2.14
CA GLU A 20 0.09 -2.76 3.08
C GLU A 20 -1.13 -3.58 2.70
N TYR A 21 -1.77 -4.16 3.71
CA TYR A 21 -3.10 -4.75 3.61
C TYR A 21 -4.08 -3.79 4.25
N GLY A 22 -5.21 -3.53 3.59
CA GLY A 22 -6.17 -2.56 4.09
C GLY A 22 -7.61 -2.85 3.72
N ILE A 23 -8.50 -2.10 4.35
CA ILE A 23 -9.91 -2.01 4.00
C ILE A 23 -10.19 -0.60 3.50
N ASP A 24 -10.70 -0.50 2.27
CA ASP A 24 -11.11 0.79 1.69
C ASP A 24 -12.40 1.28 2.31
N TYR A 25 -12.44 2.57 2.66
CA TYR A 25 -13.69 3.20 3.08
C TYR A 25 -14.60 3.44 1.87
N LYS A 26 -15.90 3.18 2.05
CA LYS A 26 -16.92 3.52 1.03
C LYS A 26 -16.92 5.04 0.83
N GLY A 27 -16.49 5.49 -0.34
CA GLY A 27 -16.35 6.92 -0.66
C GLY A 27 -14.91 7.39 -0.88
N GLY A 28 -13.91 6.52 -0.68
CA GLY A 28 -12.51 6.77 -1.03
C GLY A 28 -11.76 7.74 -0.09
N GLY A 29 -10.48 7.96 -0.40
CA GLY A 29 -9.62 8.96 0.23
C GLY A 29 -8.89 8.53 1.51
N SER A 30 -9.30 7.41 2.12
CA SER A 30 -8.62 6.81 3.26
C SER A 30 -8.68 5.29 3.16
N PHE A 31 -7.76 4.61 3.83
CA PHE A 31 -7.77 3.16 4.00
C PHE A 31 -7.54 2.82 5.48
N GLN A 32 -8.14 1.73 5.95
CA GLN A 32 -7.89 1.17 7.29
C GLN A 32 -6.86 0.04 7.16
N GLU A 33 -5.65 0.24 7.70
CA GLU A 33 -4.61 -0.79 7.72
C GLU A 33 -5.05 -2.02 8.52
N ILE A 34 -4.68 -3.20 8.03
CA ILE A 34 -4.84 -4.50 8.67
C ILE A 34 -3.46 -4.99 9.14
N GLU A 35 -3.27 -5.09 10.45
CA GLU A 35 -2.01 -5.60 11.03
C GLU A 35 -1.97 -7.13 11.22
N TYR A 36 -3.15 -7.78 11.27
CA TYR A 36 -3.29 -9.21 11.52
C TYR A 36 -4.19 -9.84 10.47
N CYS A 37 -3.78 -11.00 9.95
CA CYS A 37 -4.56 -11.75 8.97
C CYS A 37 -5.98 -12.05 9.51
N PRO A 38 -7.06 -11.63 8.82
CA PRO A 38 -8.42 -11.79 9.34
C PRO A 38 -8.89 -13.25 9.35
N TRP A 39 -8.17 -14.16 8.67
CA TRP A 39 -8.52 -15.58 8.60
C TRP A 39 -7.77 -16.45 9.61
N CYS A 40 -6.48 -16.19 9.86
CA CYS A 40 -5.66 -17.03 10.73
C CYS A 40 -5.10 -16.30 11.96
N GLY A 41 -5.29 -14.99 12.08
CA GLY A 41 -4.82 -14.18 13.21
C GLY A 41 -3.30 -13.97 13.26
N LYS A 42 -2.53 -14.45 12.27
CA LYS A 42 -1.08 -14.22 12.23
C LYS A 42 -0.78 -12.73 11.96
N LYS A 43 0.18 -12.17 12.69
CA LYS A 43 0.69 -10.82 12.43
C LYS A 43 1.26 -10.76 11.01
N LEU A 44 0.79 -9.78 10.23
CA LEU A 44 1.27 -9.55 8.88
C LEU A 44 2.66 -8.89 8.92
N PRO A 45 3.46 -9.00 7.85
CA PRO A 45 4.68 -8.22 7.73
C PRO A 45 4.36 -6.74 7.92
N PRO A 46 5.23 -5.97 8.59
CA PRO A 46 5.00 -4.53 8.73
C PRO A 46 4.97 -3.87 7.34
N PRO A 47 4.19 -2.79 7.21
CA PRO A 47 4.20 -1.97 6.01
C PRO A 47 5.57 -1.35 5.81
N LEU A 48 5.81 -0.90 4.58
CA LEU A 48 7.07 -0.28 4.14
C LEU A 48 6.91 1.22 3.87
N THR A 49 5.90 1.84 4.49
CA THR A 49 5.46 3.20 4.19
C THR A 49 6.47 4.24 4.64
N GLU A 50 7.05 4.07 5.83
CA GLU A 50 8.12 4.95 6.31
C GLU A 50 9.39 4.79 5.47
N GLU A 51 9.78 3.55 5.13
CA GLU A 51 10.93 3.27 4.25
C GLU A 51 10.74 3.86 2.86
N TRP A 52 9.52 3.83 2.33
CA TRP A 52 9.18 4.47 1.06
C TRP A 52 9.29 5.99 1.18
N TYR A 53 8.76 6.60 2.24
CA TYR A 53 8.88 8.04 2.50
C TYR A 53 10.32 8.50 2.71
N ASP A 54 11.17 7.70 3.35
CA ASP A 54 12.60 7.97 3.46
C ASP A 54 13.25 8.01 2.07
N ARG A 55 13.00 7.02 1.21
CA ARG A 55 13.54 7.00 -0.15
C ARG A 55 13.06 8.15 -1.02
N VAL A 56 11.80 8.53 -0.90
CA VAL A 56 11.26 9.69 -1.62
C VAL A 56 11.93 10.99 -1.14
N ARG A 57 12.20 11.12 0.17
CA ARG A 57 12.98 12.25 0.70
C ARG A 57 14.43 12.26 0.21
N GLU A 58 15.06 11.10 0.06
CA GLU A 58 16.42 10.97 -0.51
C GLU A 58 16.49 11.45 -1.97
N LEU A 59 15.39 11.39 -2.71
CA LEU A 59 15.29 11.96 -4.06
C LEU A 59 15.12 13.49 -4.08
N GLY A 60 15.00 14.13 -2.91
CA GLY A 60 14.87 15.58 -2.77
C GLY A 60 13.43 16.08 -2.62
N PHE A 61 12.44 15.18 -2.51
CA PHE A 61 11.05 15.58 -2.24
C PHE A 61 10.84 15.82 -0.74
N GLU A 62 10.67 17.08 -0.34
CA GLU A 62 10.50 17.46 1.07
C GLU A 62 9.21 16.90 1.69
N ASN A 63 8.15 16.74 0.89
CA ASN A 63 6.87 16.21 1.33
C ASN A 63 6.44 15.01 0.45
N PRO A 64 6.77 13.77 0.84
CA PRO A 64 6.43 12.56 0.10
C PRO A 64 4.93 12.36 -0.16
N TRP A 65 4.06 12.93 0.68
CA TRP A 65 2.61 12.83 0.52
C TRP A 65 2.05 13.62 -0.67
N LEU A 66 2.81 14.58 -1.19
CA LEU A 66 2.39 15.46 -2.29
C LEU A 66 3.10 15.13 -3.60
N VAL A 67 3.90 14.06 -3.63
CA VAL A 67 4.64 13.69 -4.84
C VAL A 67 3.72 12.92 -5.77
N GLU A 68 3.59 13.42 -6.99
CA GLU A 68 2.84 12.74 -8.05
C GLU A 68 3.64 11.53 -8.54
N ASP A 69 2.95 10.46 -8.91
CA ASP A 69 3.61 9.24 -9.39
C ASP A 69 4.53 9.54 -10.58
N ASP A 70 4.16 10.47 -11.47
CA ASP A 70 4.95 10.84 -12.65
C ASP A 70 6.32 11.46 -12.35
N ASP A 71 6.52 12.01 -11.16
CA ASP A 71 7.79 12.58 -10.71
C ASP A 71 8.72 11.53 -10.07
N LEU A 72 8.21 10.33 -9.79
CA LEU A 72 8.97 9.25 -9.15
C LEU A 72 9.61 8.29 -10.16
N PRO A 73 10.78 7.72 -9.86
CA PRO A 73 11.30 6.55 -10.59
C PRO A 73 10.30 5.40 -10.64
N GLU A 74 10.26 4.64 -11.75
CA GLU A 74 9.32 3.53 -11.96
C GLU A 74 9.38 2.49 -10.83
N GLU A 75 10.57 2.27 -10.28
CA GLU A 75 10.79 1.31 -9.20
C GLU A 75 10.02 1.69 -7.93
N LEU A 76 9.96 2.97 -7.59
CA LEU A 76 9.23 3.49 -6.42
C LEU A 76 7.72 3.55 -6.62
N ARG A 77 7.23 3.49 -7.86
CA ARG A 77 5.79 3.39 -8.16
C ARG A 77 5.25 1.96 -7.96
N THR A 78 6.14 0.98 -7.82
CA THR A 78 5.80 -0.45 -7.77
C THR A 78 6.41 -1.14 -6.56
N ASP A 79 6.33 -2.47 -6.49
CA ASP A 79 6.98 -3.28 -5.45
C ASP A 79 8.46 -3.57 -5.71
N ARG A 80 9.00 -3.09 -6.85
CA ARG A 80 10.36 -3.40 -7.29
C ARG A 80 11.41 -2.84 -6.33
N TRP A 81 11.21 -1.63 -5.81
CA TRP A 81 12.21 -0.96 -4.96
C TRP A 81 12.54 -1.77 -3.69
N TRP A 82 11.55 -2.39 -3.07
CA TRP A 82 11.73 -3.14 -1.83
C TRP A 82 12.12 -4.59 -2.09
N LYS A 83 11.62 -5.19 -3.18
CA LYS A 83 12.06 -6.52 -3.63
C LYS A 83 13.55 -6.56 -3.97
N GLN A 84 14.04 -5.53 -4.66
CA GLN A 84 15.47 -5.40 -4.97
C GLN A 84 16.32 -5.12 -3.72
N ALA A 85 15.73 -4.46 -2.71
CA ALA A 85 16.38 -4.22 -1.43
C ALA A 85 16.33 -5.42 -0.47
N GLY A 86 15.56 -6.47 -0.80
CA GLY A 86 15.40 -7.66 0.05
C GLY A 86 14.58 -7.42 1.31
N LEU A 87 13.65 -6.45 1.27
CA LEU A 87 12.78 -6.09 2.39
C LEU A 87 11.54 -6.97 2.49
#